data_AF-A0A662FTQ5-F1
#
_entry.id   AF-A0A662FTQ5-F1
#
_cell.length_a   1.000
_cell.length_b   1.000
_cell.length_c   1.000
_cell.angle_alpha   90.00
_cell.angle_beta   90.00
_cell.angle_gamma   90.00
#
_symmetry.space_group_name_H-M   'P 1'
#
loop_
_entity.id
_entity.type
_entity.pdbx_description
1 polymer ?
#
loop_
_entity_poly.entity_id
_entity_poly.type
_entity_poly.pdbx_seq_one_letter_code
_entity_poly.pdbx_strand_id
1 'polypeptide(L)'
;MRVMLEWFVLAYGLFIVQYPLRLNPMILANLMSVISFRLNLETYRDRDVSTIVRQLGKDPERFGNEYAIFLERLPIGYAVTVKKRVKELFKAEPILVKFDYFEPPVKC
;
A
#
# COMPACT_ATOMS: atom_id res chain seq x y z
N MET A 1 23.19 -32.56 -3.89
CA MET A 1 23.99 -31.49 -3.25
C MET A 1 23.29 -30.16 -3.57
N ARG A 2 22.17 -29.77 -2.94
CA ARG A 2 21.80 -29.64 -1.51
C ARG A 2 22.47 -28.47 -0.75
N VAL A 3 22.81 -27.37 -1.43
CA VAL A 3 23.25 -26.11 -0.77
C VAL A 3 22.74 -24.83 -1.48
N MET A 4 22.33 -24.89 -2.75
CA MET A 4 21.97 -23.68 -3.52
C MET A 4 20.49 -23.24 -3.39
N LEU A 5 19.73 -23.80 -2.45
CA LEU A 5 18.33 -23.45 -2.19
C LEU A 5 18.13 -22.71 -0.85
N GLU A 6 19.16 -22.63 0.00
CA GLU A 6 19.08 -21.96 1.30
C GLU A 6 19.35 -20.45 1.24
N TRP A 7 19.83 -19.94 0.08
CA TRP A 7 20.09 -18.51 -0.14
C TRP A 7 18.95 -17.80 -0.87
N PHE A 8 17.71 -18.31 -0.81
CA PHE A 8 16.55 -17.42 -0.89
C PHE A 8 16.58 -16.53 0.36
N VAL A 9 17.50 -15.56 0.35
CA VAL A 9 17.49 -14.40 1.22
C VAL A 9 16.08 -13.85 1.06
N LEU A 10 15.27 -14.00 2.11
CA LEU A 10 13.99 -13.35 2.28
C LEU A 10 14.27 -11.84 2.34
N ALA A 11 14.55 -11.24 1.19
CA ALA A 11 14.82 -9.82 1.08
C ALA A 11 13.47 -9.10 1.26
N TYR A 12 13.25 -8.60 2.47
CA TYR A 12 12.14 -7.70 2.75
C TYR A 12 12.53 -6.31 2.26
N GLY A 13 11.87 -5.84 1.19
CA GLY A 13 12.04 -4.49 0.65
C GLY A 13 10.95 -3.55 1.18
N LEU A 14 11.34 -2.33 1.56
CA LEU A 14 10.43 -1.23 1.84
C LEU A 14 10.53 -0.20 0.72
N PHE A 15 9.42 0.07 0.04
CA PHE A 15 9.32 1.10 -1.00
C PHE A 15 8.48 2.25 -0.47
N ILE A 16 9.10 3.44 -0.36
CA ILE A 16 8.41 4.68 0.01
C ILE A 16 8.38 5.56 -1.24
N VAL A 17 7.18 5.80 -1.77
CA VAL A 17 7.00 6.60 -2.99
C VAL A 17 5.83 7.55 -2.80
N GLN A 18 5.93 8.71 -3.45
CA GLN A 18 4.84 9.70 -3.50
C GLN A 18 3.90 9.47 -4.68
N TYR A 19 4.40 8.89 -5.77
CA TYR A 19 3.66 8.62 -7.01
C TYR A 19 3.65 7.11 -7.29
N PRO A 20 2.69 6.33 -6.75
CA PRO A 20 2.68 4.88 -6.86
C PRO A 20 2.66 4.36 -8.31
N LEU A 21 2.09 5.08 -9.27
CA LEU A 21 2.12 4.70 -10.69
C LEU A 21 3.54 4.62 -11.28
N ARG A 22 4.52 5.32 -10.67
CA ARG A 22 5.92 5.27 -11.12
C ARG A 22 6.65 4.00 -10.69
N LEU A 23 6.08 3.21 -9.78
CA LEU A 23 6.63 1.89 -9.45
C LEU A 23 6.40 0.92 -10.61
N ASN A 24 7.38 0.05 -10.83
CA ASN A 24 7.24 -1.03 -11.81
C ASN A 24 5.99 -1.87 -11.45
N PRO A 25 5.06 -2.13 -12.40
CA PRO A 25 3.86 -2.94 -12.15
C PRO A 25 4.16 -4.31 -11.52
N MET A 26 5.31 -4.90 -11.83
CA MET A 26 5.75 -6.16 -11.24
C MET A 26 6.00 -6.04 -9.73
N ILE A 27 6.47 -4.89 -9.25
CA ILE A 27 6.64 -4.62 -7.81
C ILE A 27 5.25 -4.51 -7.17
N LEU A 28 4.36 -3.69 -7.74
CA LEU A 28 3.01 -3.46 -7.22
C LEU A 28 2.20 -4.77 -7.08
N ALA A 29 2.31 -5.65 -8.08
CA ALA A 29 1.64 -6.95 -8.08
C ALA A 29 2.16 -7.90 -6.98
N ASN A 30 3.44 -7.79 -6.61
CA ASN A 30 4.09 -8.68 -5.64
C ASN A 30 4.21 -8.08 -4.22
N LEU A 31 3.59 -6.92 -3.96
CA LEU A 31 3.58 -6.34 -2.62
C LEU A 31 2.85 -7.26 -1.62
N MET A 32 3.47 -7.52 -0.47
CA MET A 32 2.85 -8.28 0.62
C MET A 32 1.95 -7.42 1.53
N SER A 33 2.25 -6.13 1.62
CA SER A 33 1.50 -5.16 2.40
C SER A 33 1.51 -3.82 1.69
N VAL A 34 0.43 -3.07 1.82
CA VAL A 34 0.33 -1.69 1.34
C VAL A 34 -0.06 -0.81 2.51
N ILE A 35 0.61 0.33 2.62
CA ILE A 35 0.26 1.42 3.52
C ILE A 35 0.09 2.64 2.63
N SER A 36 -1.12 3.18 2.57
CA SER A 36 -1.43 4.36 1.78
C SER A 36 -1.89 5.48 2.69
N PHE A 37 -1.20 6.61 2.60
CA PHE A 37 -1.67 7.87 3.14
C PHE A 37 -2.65 8.51 2.15
N ARG A 38 -3.08 9.74 2.46
CA ARG A 38 -3.93 10.53 1.58
C ARG A 38 -3.32 10.64 0.17
N LEU A 39 -4.12 10.31 -0.85
CA LEU A 39 -3.76 10.44 -2.26
C LEU A 39 -4.83 11.26 -2.96
N ASN A 40 -4.43 12.24 -3.77
CA ASN A 40 -5.34 13.15 -4.46
C ASN A 40 -5.08 13.25 -5.97
N LEU A 41 -4.14 12.47 -6.50
CA LEU A 41 -3.75 12.52 -7.89
C LEU A 41 -4.52 11.48 -8.71
N GLU A 42 -5.61 11.92 -9.32
CA GLU A 42 -6.38 11.15 -10.30
C GLU A 42 -6.63 12.05 -11.52
N THR A 43 -5.69 12.04 -12.46
CA THR A 43 -5.75 12.74 -13.74
C THR A 43 -5.73 11.75 -14.90
N TYR A 44 -5.95 12.23 -16.12
CA TYR A 44 -5.91 11.36 -17.31
C TYR A 44 -4.58 10.58 -17.45
N ARG A 45 -3.47 11.22 -17.06
CA ARG A 45 -2.11 10.67 -17.15
C ARG A 45 -1.67 9.93 -15.89
N ASP A 46 -2.04 10.44 -14.72
CA ASP A 46 -1.59 9.92 -13.43
C ASP A 46 -2.78 9.46 -12.61
N ARG A 47 -2.90 8.14 -12.41
CA ARG A 47 -4.04 7.47 -11.77
C ARG A 47 -3.60 6.76 -10.50
N ASP A 48 -3.03 7.53 -9.57
CA ASP A 48 -2.40 7.00 -8.37
C ASP A 48 -3.47 6.46 -7.38
N VAL A 49 -4.61 7.15 -7.29
CA VAL A 49 -5.71 6.70 -6.41
C VAL A 49 -6.23 5.37 -6.90
N SER A 50 -6.60 5.25 -8.18
CA SER A 50 -7.13 3.99 -8.70
C SER A 50 -6.08 2.87 -8.73
N THR A 51 -4.80 3.19 -8.87
CA THR A 51 -3.71 2.22 -8.75
C THR A 51 -3.68 1.59 -7.36
N ILE A 52 -3.79 2.39 -6.30
CA ILE A 52 -3.79 1.90 -4.92
C ILE A 52 -5.10 1.24 -4.54
N VAL A 53 -6.26 1.77 -4.96
CA VAL A 53 -7.58 1.14 -4.73
C VAL A 53 -7.60 -0.31 -5.19
N ARG A 54 -7.01 -0.60 -6.37
CA ARG A 54 -6.88 -1.97 -6.88
C ARG A 54 -6.04 -2.89 -5.99
N GLN A 55 -5.16 -2.33 -5.16
CA GLN A 55 -4.33 -3.08 -4.22
C GLN A 55 -5.04 -3.38 -2.89
N LEU A 56 -6.20 -2.76 -2.61
CA LEU A 56 -6.90 -2.84 -1.31
C LEU A 56 -7.79 -4.10 -1.12
N GLY A 57 -7.63 -5.12 -1.96
CA GLY A 57 -8.01 -6.52 -1.67
C GLY A 57 -9.50 -6.89 -1.74
N LYS A 58 -10.41 -5.99 -1.38
CA LYS A 58 -11.86 -6.23 -1.44
C LYS A 58 -12.43 -5.73 -2.76
N ASP A 59 -12.81 -6.67 -3.63
CA ASP A 59 -13.62 -6.45 -4.83
C ASP A 59 -13.60 -5.01 -5.38
N PRO A 60 -12.49 -4.60 -6.02
CA PRO A 60 -12.27 -3.21 -6.41
C PRO A 60 -13.32 -2.70 -7.41
N GLU A 61 -14.03 -3.61 -8.09
CA GLU A 61 -15.13 -3.26 -8.99
C GLU A 61 -16.36 -2.79 -8.20
N ARG A 62 -16.61 -3.38 -7.03
CA ARG A 62 -17.78 -3.07 -6.20
C ARG A 62 -17.56 -1.88 -5.27
N PHE A 63 -16.38 -1.79 -4.67
CA PHE A 63 -16.08 -0.77 -3.64
C PHE A 63 -15.07 0.28 -4.09
N GLY A 64 -14.67 0.28 -5.36
CA GLY A 64 -13.60 1.15 -5.86
C GLY A 64 -13.86 2.64 -5.62
N ASN A 65 -15.10 3.10 -5.81
CA ASN A 65 -15.48 4.49 -5.57
C ASN A 65 -15.41 4.88 -4.10
N GLU A 66 -15.86 4.01 -3.19
CA GLU A 66 -15.81 4.28 -1.75
C GLU A 66 -14.37 4.38 -1.26
N TYR A 67 -13.51 3.46 -1.71
CA TYR A 67 -12.08 3.51 -1.38
C TYR A 67 -11.37 4.72 -1.97
N ALA A 68 -11.72 5.14 -3.20
CA ALA A 68 -11.15 6.34 -3.79
C ALA A 68 -11.52 7.59 -2.97
N ILE A 69 -12.80 7.77 -2.63
CA ILE A 69 -13.27 8.88 -1.80
C ILE A 69 -12.58 8.86 -0.44
N PHE A 70 -12.42 7.67 0.15
CA PHE A 70 -11.75 7.51 1.43
C PHE A 70 -10.26 7.89 1.35
N LEU A 71 -9.56 7.47 0.30
CA LEU A 71 -8.16 7.81 0.03
C LEU A 71 -7.94 9.32 -0.18
N GLU A 72 -8.85 9.99 -0.88
CA GLU A 72 -8.78 11.42 -1.17
C GLU A 72 -9.03 12.32 0.05
N ARG A 73 -9.84 11.83 1.00
CA ARG A 73 -10.29 12.59 2.18
C ARG A 73 -9.56 12.22 3.46
N LEU A 74 -8.57 11.32 3.42
CA LEU A 74 -7.83 10.93 4.62
C LEU A 74 -7.15 12.14 5.30
N PRO A 75 -7.36 12.32 6.61
CA PRO A 75 -6.65 13.34 7.36
C PRO A 75 -5.15 13.00 7.49
N ILE A 76 -4.32 14.03 7.66
CA ILE A 76 -2.88 13.87 7.88
C ILE A 76 -2.66 13.05 9.16
N GLY A 77 -1.70 12.12 9.12
CA GLY A 77 -1.41 11.21 10.21
C GLY A 77 -2.28 9.95 10.23
N TYR A 78 -3.22 9.80 9.30
CA TYR A 78 -3.96 8.56 9.11
C TYR A 78 -3.52 7.87 7.82
N ALA A 79 -3.53 6.54 7.83
CA ALA A 79 -3.26 5.74 6.65
C ALA A 79 -4.20 4.54 6.59
N VAL A 80 -4.43 4.06 5.37
CA VAL A 80 -5.06 2.78 5.11
C VAL A 80 -3.98 1.74 4.94
N THR A 81 -4.10 0.63 5.66
CA THR A 81 -3.21 -0.52 5.48
C THR A 81 -3.98 -1.76 5.10
N VAL A 82 -3.38 -2.56 4.21
CA VAL A 82 -3.85 -3.90 3.90
C VAL A 82 -2.67 -4.86 3.91
N LYS A 83 -2.85 -6.01 4.57
CA LYS A 83 -1.93 -7.15 4.47
C LYS A 83 -2.49 -8.10 3.43
N LYS A 84 -1.79 -8.24 2.30
CA LYS A 84 -2.19 -9.11 1.19
C LYS A 84 -1.84 -10.57 1.44
N ARG A 85 -0.99 -10.86 2.43
CA ARG A 85 -0.63 -12.23 2.85
C ARG A 85 -1.73 -12.88 3.68
N VAL A 86 -2.87 -13.13 3.06
CA VAL A 86 -4.01 -13.85 3.64
C VAL A 86 -4.32 -15.06 2.78
N LYS A 87 -4.88 -16.13 3.38
CA LYS A 87 -5.29 -17.34 2.64
C LYS A 87 -6.32 -17.03 1.55
N GLU A 88 -7.09 -15.95 1.72
CA GLU A 88 -8.07 -15.47 0.77
C GLU A 88 -7.94 -13.94 0.64
N LEU A 89 -7.27 -13.46 -0.41
CA LEU A 89 -7.02 -12.02 -0.65
C LEU A 89 -8.31 -11.19 -0.67
N PHE A 90 -9.40 -11.79 -1.17
CA PHE A 90 -10.72 -11.18 -1.26
C PHE A 90 -11.40 -10.92 0.10
N LYS A 91 -10.90 -11.54 1.19
CA LYS A 91 -11.35 -11.31 2.56
C LYS A 91 -10.46 -10.32 3.32
N ALA A 92 -9.33 -9.89 2.77
CA ALA A 92 -8.50 -8.89 3.42
C ALA A 92 -9.21 -7.54 3.36
N GLU A 93 -9.65 -7.06 4.52
CA GLU A 93 -10.23 -5.73 4.63
C GLU A 93 -9.14 -4.69 4.90
N PRO A 94 -9.19 -3.53 4.22
CA PRO A 94 -8.33 -2.42 4.54
C PRO A 94 -8.65 -1.88 5.95
N ILE A 95 -7.61 -1.63 6.73
CA ILE A 95 -7.72 -1.13 8.11
C ILE A 95 -7.27 0.33 8.13
N LEU A 96 -8.03 1.18 8.80
CA LEU A 96 -7.63 2.56 9.10
C LEU A 96 -6.71 2.58 10.31
N VAL A 97 -5.54 3.19 10.17
CA VAL A 97 -4.52 3.31 11.23
C VAL A 97 -4.15 4.77 11.43
N LYS A 98 -4.08 5.20 12.69
CA LYS A 98 -3.50 6.49 13.09
C LYS A 98 -2.02 6.28 13.39
N PHE A 99 -1.18 7.10 12.77
CA PHE A 99 0.26 7.11 12.98
C PHE A 99 0.61 8.17 14.03
N ASP A 100 1.46 7.79 14.96
CA ASP A 100 2.03 8.73 15.91
C ASP A 100 3.03 9.66 15.22
N TYR A 101 3.17 10.86 15.76
CA TYR A 101 4.17 11.80 15.29
C TYR A 101 5.56 11.27 15.63
N PHE A 102 6.48 11.38 14.67
CA PHE A 102 7.87 11.08 14.92
C PHE A 102 8.47 12.18 15.80
N GLU A 103 8.87 11.83 17.03
CA GLU A 103 9.61 12.71 17.91
C GLU A 103 11.09 12.68 17.52
N PRO A 104 11.68 13.80 17.04
CA PRO A 104 13.09 13.82 16.68
C PRO A 104 13.93 13.65 17.95
N PRO A 105 15.09 12.97 17.86
CA PRO A 105 15.98 12.85 19.00
C PRO A 105 16.40 14.26 19.46
N VAL A 106 16.14 14.56 20.74
CA VAL A 106 16.61 15.79 21.37
C VAL A 106 18.13 15.71 21.36
N LYS A 107 18.77 16.60 20.58
CA LYS A 107 20.22 16.74 20.63
C LYS A 107 20.59 17.29 22.01
N CYS A 108 21.13 16.43 22.87
CA CYS A 108 21.85 16.84 24.07
C CYS A 108 23.24 17.35 23.68
#